data_AF-A0A8J7PSK7-F1
#
_entry.id   AF-A0A8J7PSK7-F1
#
_cell.length_a   1.000
_cell.length_b   1.000
_cell.length_c   1.000
_cell.angle_alpha   90.00
_cell.angle_beta   90.00
_cell.angle_gamma   90.00
#
_symmetry.space_group_name_H-M   'P 1'
#
loop_
_entity.id
_entity.type
_entity.pdbx_description
1 polymer ?
#
loop_
_entity_poly.entity_id
_entity_poly.type
_entity_poly.pdbx_seq_one_letter_code
_entity_poly.pdbx_strand_id
1 'polypeptide(L)'
;MASIDAAPITEALWRNEYDSLMRLCAETDGNLQGIYRSVHRERAGLLAGDPSASHLRGVYRSHTGASGEYRVRGCIAAAADEAKGRGIALSISWRALGSHDDDGRHWVSGMGGQILQTPQGLRLLVLHNLVVSTEGDRGPAAGFHVDKLHFEVATEGALDIAAAAVDRAAADASNPLNGAWACTAPGGLRLQLSIDAQGDIDGTFSAHDGATDHLVGLTDNEAPAAGLPRQAVTLGIATGTRAISLSGWLDRERDELVLLELNSAGTTYAERWLQTRAEGLRFNRV
;
A
#
# COMPACT_ATOMS: atom_id res chain seq x y z
N MET A 1 -14.66 -32.79 24.44
CA MET A 1 -14.58 -31.40 23.98
C MET A 1 -13.53 -31.35 22.91
N ALA A 2 -13.94 -31.30 21.65
CA ALA A 2 -13.00 -31.25 20.53
C ALA A 2 -12.38 -29.85 20.47
N SER A 3 -11.05 -29.81 20.48
CA SER A 3 -10.25 -28.61 20.20
C SER A 3 -10.56 -28.16 18.78
N ILE A 4 -11.08 -26.94 18.63
CA ILE A 4 -11.17 -26.30 17.31
C ILE A 4 -9.74 -25.88 16.98
N ASP A 5 -9.06 -26.68 16.16
CA ASP A 5 -7.78 -26.29 15.56
C ASP A 5 -8.04 -25.07 14.65
N ALA A 6 -7.72 -23.89 15.16
CA ALA A 6 -7.75 -22.66 14.40
C ALA A 6 -6.70 -22.74 13.28
N ALA A 7 -7.15 -22.79 12.03
CA ALA A 7 -6.27 -22.72 10.87
C ALA A 7 -5.34 -21.48 11.00
N PRO A 8 -4.04 -21.60 10.69
CA PRO A 8 -3.14 -20.46 10.75
C PRO A 8 -3.64 -19.37 9.80
N ILE A 9 -3.78 -18.14 10.32
CA ILE A 9 -4.30 -16.91 9.66
C ILE A 9 -3.35 -16.42 8.53
N THR A 10 -2.49 -17.29 8.03
CA THR A 10 -1.56 -17.07 6.92
C THR A 10 -2.24 -17.05 5.54
N GLU A 11 -3.58 -17.05 5.51
CA GLU A 11 -4.39 -17.04 4.31
C GLU A 11 -5.62 -16.13 4.43
N ALA A 12 -5.62 -15.21 5.40
CA ALA A 12 -6.79 -14.37 5.69
C ALA A 12 -7.28 -13.66 4.43
N LEU A 13 -8.47 -14.05 4.00
CA LEU A 13 -9.24 -13.34 3.01
C LEU A 13 -9.94 -12.19 3.73
N TRP A 14 -9.65 -10.97 3.35
CA TRP A 14 -10.28 -9.78 3.89
C TRP A 14 -11.48 -9.40 3.03
N ARG A 15 -12.55 -8.96 3.67
CA ARG A 15 -13.74 -8.43 2.99
C ARG A 15 -14.14 -7.09 3.59
N ASN A 16 -14.44 -6.12 2.74
CA ASN A 16 -14.94 -4.81 3.18
C ASN A 16 -16.47 -4.69 3.06
N GLU A 17 -17.00 -3.55 3.45
CA GLU A 17 -18.44 -3.21 3.39
C GLU A 17 -19.03 -3.22 1.97
N TYR A 18 -18.18 -3.26 0.94
CA TYR A 18 -18.57 -3.30 -0.47
C TYR A 18 -18.42 -4.71 -1.09
N ASP A 19 -18.28 -5.76 -0.27
CA ASP A 19 -18.00 -7.13 -0.70
C ASP A 19 -16.71 -7.28 -1.55
N SER A 20 -15.84 -6.26 -1.54
CA SER A 20 -14.54 -6.35 -2.16
C SER A 20 -13.62 -7.21 -1.30
N LEU A 21 -12.76 -7.97 -1.97
CA LEU A 21 -11.93 -8.98 -1.32
C LEU A 21 -10.46 -8.63 -1.44
N MET A 22 -9.69 -8.91 -0.41
CA MET A 22 -8.25 -8.70 -0.43
C MET A 22 -7.53 -9.88 0.19
N ARG A 23 -6.45 -10.33 -0.45
CA ARG A 23 -5.56 -11.35 0.09
C ARG A 23 -4.14 -10.84 0.06
N LEU A 24 -3.45 -10.93 1.20
CA LEU A 24 -2.11 -10.37 1.39
C LEU A 24 -1.16 -11.44 1.96
N CYS A 25 0.11 -11.32 1.61
CA CYS A 25 1.21 -12.14 2.09
C CYS A 25 2.44 -11.28 2.37
N ALA A 26 3.27 -11.72 3.30
CA ALA A 26 4.60 -11.19 3.53
C ALA A 26 5.53 -11.63 2.39
N GLU A 27 6.40 -10.73 1.97
CA GLU A 27 7.45 -10.97 1.00
C GLU A 27 8.68 -11.53 1.73
N THR A 28 8.80 -12.87 1.84
CA THR A 28 9.99 -13.53 2.42
C THR A 28 10.66 -14.41 1.38
N ASP A 29 11.84 -14.06 0.88
CA ASP A 29 12.68 -14.89 -0.01
C ASP A 29 11.90 -15.70 -1.08
N GLY A 30 11.03 -15.01 -1.86
CA GLY A 30 10.23 -15.63 -2.92
C GLY A 30 9.13 -16.61 -2.45
N ASN A 31 8.91 -16.74 -1.14
CA ASN A 31 7.88 -17.57 -0.54
C ASN A 31 6.81 -16.71 0.13
N LEU A 32 5.55 -16.94 -0.25
CA LEU A 32 4.38 -16.23 0.30
C LEU A 32 4.05 -16.80 1.69
N GLN A 33 4.33 -16.04 2.75
CA GLN A 33 3.87 -16.36 4.10
C GLN A 33 2.75 -15.40 4.48
N GLY A 34 1.58 -15.86 4.93
CA GLY A 34 0.55 -14.89 5.27
C GLY A 34 0.88 -14.04 6.50
N ILE A 35 0.26 -12.87 6.53
CA ILE A 35 0.54 -11.75 7.45
C ILE A 35 0.61 -12.21 8.91
N TYR A 36 -0.21 -13.17 9.32
CA TYR A 36 -0.30 -13.51 10.74
C TYR A 36 0.88 -14.33 11.28
N ARG A 37 1.63 -15.09 10.44
CA ARG A 37 2.84 -15.76 10.94
C ARG A 37 3.90 -14.75 11.39
N SER A 38 3.97 -13.55 10.81
CA SER A 38 4.86 -12.47 11.26
C SER A 38 4.27 -11.60 12.39
N VAL A 39 2.98 -11.76 12.69
CA VAL A 39 2.30 -11.12 13.84
C VAL A 39 2.31 -12.03 15.08
N HIS A 40 2.46 -13.35 14.92
CA HIS A 40 2.45 -14.32 16.03
C HIS A 40 3.73 -15.13 16.24
N ARG A 41 4.69 -15.13 15.31
CA ARG A 41 6.09 -15.23 15.71
C ARG A 41 6.45 -13.85 16.28
N GLU A 42 6.56 -13.61 17.58
CA GLU A 42 6.97 -14.56 18.59
C GLU A 42 6.63 -14.14 20.04
N ARG A 43 5.98 -15.06 20.77
CA ARG A 43 6.24 -15.36 22.19
C ARG A 43 7.64 -16.01 22.39
N ALA A 44 8.61 -15.57 21.59
CA ALA A 44 9.97 -16.08 21.45
C ALA A 44 10.97 -15.06 20.82
N GLY A 45 10.61 -13.79 20.52
CA GLY A 45 11.52 -12.83 19.88
C GLY A 45 11.45 -12.76 18.36
N LEU A 46 10.63 -11.82 17.83
CA LEU A 46 10.87 -11.22 16.52
C LEU A 46 12.34 -10.82 16.49
N LEU A 47 13.15 -11.58 15.76
CA LEU A 47 14.55 -11.29 15.58
C LEU A 47 14.62 -9.86 15.06
N ALA A 48 15.31 -9.01 15.82
CA ALA A 48 15.93 -7.83 15.24
C ALA A 48 16.76 -8.31 14.05
N GLY A 49 16.35 -8.01 12.82
CA GLY A 49 17.28 -8.12 11.69
C GLY A 49 16.79 -8.50 10.29
N ASP A 50 15.49 -8.63 9.98
CA ASP A 50 15.11 -8.79 8.56
C ASP A 50 14.11 -7.71 8.06
N PRO A 51 14.59 -6.68 7.33
CA PRO A 51 13.76 -5.65 6.70
C PRO A 51 12.78 -6.20 5.66
N SER A 52 12.98 -7.41 5.12
CA SER A 52 12.06 -8.02 4.14
C SER A 52 10.73 -8.46 4.77
N ALA A 53 10.72 -8.80 6.06
CA ALA A 53 9.54 -9.28 6.78
C ALA A 53 8.44 -8.21 7.01
N SER A 54 8.73 -6.93 6.75
CA SER A 54 7.75 -5.85 6.79
C SER A 54 6.98 -5.63 5.50
N HIS A 55 7.38 -6.26 4.39
CA HIS A 55 6.79 -6.00 3.08
C HIS A 55 5.66 -6.95 2.72
N LEU A 56 4.69 -6.41 1.99
CA LEU A 56 3.45 -7.09 1.65
C LEU A 56 3.24 -7.11 0.15
N ARG A 57 2.75 -8.25 -0.36
CA ARG A 57 2.18 -8.41 -1.70
C ARG A 57 0.80 -9.02 -1.62
N GLY A 58 -0.04 -8.81 -2.63
CA GLY A 58 -1.35 -9.40 -2.64
C GLY A 58 -2.20 -9.08 -3.86
N VAL A 59 -3.44 -9.55 -3.80
CA VAL A 59 -4.48 -9.29 -4.80
C VAL A 59 -5.67 -8.62 -4.11
N TYR A 60 -6.22 -7.61 -4.77
CA TYR A 60 -7.48 -6.97 -4.41
C TYR A 60 -8.48 -7.20 -5.53
N ARG A 61 -9.68 -7.68 -5.19
CA ARG A 61 -10.81 -7.77 -6.12
C ARG A 61 -11.86 -6.75 -5.73
N SER A 62 -12.08 -5.76 -6.59
CA SER A 62 -13.12 -4.76 -6.38
C SER A 62 -14.49 -5.29 -6.81
N HIS A 63 -15.52 -4.92 -6.07
CA HIS A 63 -16.92 -5.15 -6.43
C HIS A 63 -17.65 -3.86 -6.83
N THR A 64 -17.00 -2.70 -6.67
CA THR A 64 -17.58 -1.38 -6.95
C THR A 64 -16.77 -0.64 -8.01
N GLY A 65 -17.47 0.04 -8.92
CA GLY A 65 -16.86 0.77 -10.03
C GLY A 65 -16.19 -0.17 -11.04
N ALA A 66 -14.86 -0.23 -11.00
CA ALA A 66 -14.04 -1.06 -11.87
C ALA A 66 -13.94 -2.50 -11.32
N SER A 67 -14.72 -3.42 -11.89
CA SER A 67 -14.70 -4.84 -11.52
C SER A 67 -13.46 -5.53 -12.08
N GLY A 68 -12.63 -6.11 -11.22
CA GLY A 68 -11.39 -6.76 -11.63
C GLY A 68 -10.54 -7.20 -10.46
N GLU A 69 -9.43 -7.86 -10.77
CA GLU A 69 -8.40 -8.25 -9.80
C GLU A 69 -7.15 -7.40 -10.04
N TYR A 70 -6.60 -6.85 -8.96
CA TYR A 70 -5.59 -5.80 -8.98
C TYR A 70 -4.44 -6.16 -8.07
N ARG A 71 -3.25 -5.70 -8.44
CA ARG A 71 -2.05 -5.89 -7.62
C ARG A 71 -2.11 -5.04 -6.36
N VAL A 72 -1.70 -5.64 -5.24
CA VAL A 72 -1.45 -4.95 -3.98
C VAL A 72 0.02 -5.06 -3.60
N ARG A 73 0.61 -3.94 -3.20
CA ARG A 73 1.92 -3.88 -2.56
C ARG A 73 1.83 -3.05 -1.28
N GLY A 74 2.69 -3.27 -0.31
CA GLY A 74 2.66 -2.44 0.89
C GLY A 74 3.62 -2.88 1.97
N CYS A 75 3.38 -2.41 3.18
CA CYS A 75 4.20 -2.74 4.33
C CYS A 75 3.40 -2.68 5.64
N ILE A 76 3.91 -3.39 6.65
CA ILE A 76 3.42 -3.37 8.02
C ILE A 76 4.52 -2.91 8.97
N ALA A 77 4.18 -1.97 9.84
CA ALA A 77 5.10 -1.45 10.85
C ALA A 77 5.39 -2.50 11.94
N ALA A 78 6.48 -2.30 12.68
CA ALA A 78 6.73 -3.05 13.89
C ALA A 78 5.64 -2.78 14.94
N ALA A 79 5.37 -3.79 15.78
CA ALA A 79 4.47 -3.59 16.92
C ALA A 79 5.19 -2.72 17.97
N ALA A 80 4.55 -1.62 18.39
CA ALA A 80 5.02 -0.84 19.53
C ALA A 80 4.62 -1.47 20.87
N ASP A 81 3.42 -2.05 20.89
CA ASP A 81 2.71 -2.52 22.07
C ASP A 81 1.72 -3.61 21.61
N GLU A 82 1.73 -4.77 22.25
CA GLU A 82 0.85 -5.89 21.91
C GLU A 82 -0.64 -5.58 22.17
N ALA A 83 -0.93 -4.61 23.03
CA ALA A 83 -2.31 -4.16 23.29
C ALA A 83 -2.85 -3.20 22.21
N LYS A 84 -1.99 -2.76 21.29
CA LYS A 84 -2.34 -1.84 20.20
C LYS A 84 -2.30 -2.55 18.85
N GLY A 85 -2.95 -1.95 17.87
CA GLY A 85 -2.84 -2.39 16.48
C GLY A 85 -1.42 -2.17 15.94
N ARG A 86 -1.21 -2.57 14.68
CA ARG A 86 0.02 -2.32 13.93
C ARG A 86 -0.28 -1.44 12.72
N GLY A 87 0.49 -0.38 12.53
CA GLY A 87 0.38 0.47 11.36
C GLY A 87 0.59 -0.32 10.07
N ILE A 88 -0.19 -0.04 9.04
CA ILE A 88 -0.09 -0.67 7.72
C ILE A 88 -0.27 0.39 6.63
N ALA A 89 0.50 0.25 5.55
CA ALA A 89 0.36 1.03 4.32
C ALA A 89 0.22 0.09 3.13
N LEU A 90 -0.77 0.33 2.26
CA LEU A 90 -1.05 -0.50 1.08
C LEU A 90 -1.16 0.39 -0.16
N SER A 91 -0.83 -0.19 -1.30
CA SER A 91 -0.79 0.41 -2.63
C SER A 91 -1.55 -0.50 -3.58
N ILE A 92 -2.48 0.05 -4.35
CA ILE A 92 -3.21 -0.68 -5.40
C ILE A 92 -2.99 0.04 -6.73
N SER A 93 -2.60 -0.70 -7.76
CA SER A 93 -2.69 -0.22 -9.14
C SER A 93 -4.02 -0.67 -9.73
N TRP A 94 -4.80 0.25 -10.28
CA TRP A 94 -6.08 -0.07 -10.93
C TRP A 94 -5.91 -0.62 -12.35
N ARG A 95 -4.69 -1.01 -12.74
CA ARG A 95 -4.50 -1.85 -13.92
C ARG A 95 -4.84 -3.29 -13.55
N ALA A 96 -5.89 -3.83 -14.16
CA ALA A 96 -6.32 -5.20 -13.93
C ALA A 96 -5.21 -6.20 -14.29
N LEU A 97 -5.11 -7.29 -13.52
CA LEU A 97 -4.21 -8.43 -13.77
C LEU A 97 -4.64 -9.26 -15.00
N GLY A 98 -5.86 -9.07 -15.49
CA GLY A 98 -6.39 -9.69 -16.70
C GLY A 98 -6.61 -8.69 -17.82
N SER A 99 -7.26 -9.13 -18.90
CA SER A 99 -7.52 -8.31 -20.09
C SER A 99 -8.76 -7.40 -19.95
N HIS A 100 -8.91 -6.73 -18.80
CA HIS A 100 -9.98 -5.76 -18.60
C HIS A 100 -9.42 -4.36 -18.79
N ASP A 101 -9.96 -3.63 -19.75
CA ASP A 101 -9.66 -2.22 -19.98
C ASP A 101 -10.79 -1.40 -19.35
N ASP A 102 -10.46 -0.56 -18.38
CA ASP A 102 -11.41 0.30 -17.68
C ASP A 102 -10.89 1.74 -17.61
N ASP A 103 -11.81 2.69 -17.40
CA ASP A 103 -11.50 4.13 -17.32
C ASP A 103 -10.55 4.47 -16.14
N GLY A 104 -10.45 3.57 -15.15
CA GLY A 104 -9.64 3.72 -13.95
C GLY A 104 -8.22 3.14 -14.06
N ARG A 105 -7.84 2.53 -15.19
CA ARG A 105 -6.54 1.86 -15.37
C ARG A 105 -5.31 2.73 -15.09
N HIS A 106 -5.48 4.05 -15.20
CA HIS A 106 -4.44 5.05 -14.96
C HIS A 106 -4.42 5.60 -13.52
N TRP A 107 -5.30 5.08 -12.67
CA TRP A 107 -5.44 5.49 -11.28
C TRP A 107 -4.70 4.51 -10.36
N VAL A 108 -4.48 4.98 -9.13
CA VAL A 108 -3.90 4.16 -8.06
C VAL A 108 -4.64 4.44 -6.75
N SER A 109 -4.49 3.56 -5.77
CA SER A 109 -4.95 3.80 -4.42
C SER A 109 -3.83 3.65 -3.41
N GLY A 110 -3.66 4.66 -2.54
CA GLY A 110 -2.91 4.51 -1.30
C GLY A 110 -3.87 4.22 -0.15
N MET A 111 -3.49 3.35 0.79
CA MET A 111 -4.24 3.12 2.02
C MET A 111 -3.30 3.21 3.21
N GLY A 112 -3.72 3.95 4.25
CA GLY A 112 -2.99 4.06 5.52
C GLY A 112 -3.91 3.76 6.70
N GLY A 113 -3.50 2.85 7.57
CA GLY A 113 -4.27 2.54 8.77
C GLY A 113 -3.61 1.52 9.68
N GLN A 114 -4.40 0.61 10.25
CA GLN A 114 -3.89 -0.43 11.14
C GLN A 114 -4.62 -1.76 11.03
N ILE A 115 -3.89 -2.83 11.35
CA ILE A 115 -4.49 -4.13 11.73
C ILE A 115 -4.66 -4.12 13.25
N LEU A 116 -5.86 -4.45 13.72
CA LEU A 116 -6.23 -4.36 15.13
C LEU A 116 -7.15 -5.52 15.55
N GLN A 117 -6.86 -6.12 16.71
CA GLN A 117 -7.77 -7.05 17.36
C GLN A 117 -8.93 -6.28 18.02
N THR A 118 -10.16 -6.65 17.69
CA THR A 118 -11.39 -6.07 18.24
C THR A 118 -12.21 -7.13 18.98
N PRO A 119 -13.23 -6.75 19.76
CA PRO A 119 -14.16 -7.73 20.35
C PRO A 119 -14.90 -8.58 19.30
N GLN A 120 -15.06 -8.09 18.07
CA GLN A 120 -15.68 -8.79 16.94
C GLN A 120 -14.67 -9.60 16.11
N GLY A 121 -13.43 -9.70 16.57
CA GLY A 121 -12.34 -10.36 15.86
C GLY A 121 -11.34 -9.39 15.27
N LEU A 122 -10.44 -9.91 14.43
CA LEU A 122 -9.43 -9.11 13.75
C LEU A 122 -10.09 -8.19 12.71
N ARG A 123 -9.60 -6.94 12.64
CA ARG A 123 -10.05 -5.93 11.67
C ARG A 123 -8.85 -5.23 11.05
N LEU A 124 -8.98 -4.88 9.78
CA LEU A 124 -8.09 -3.96 9.09
C LEU A 124 -8.87 -2.66 8.84
N LEU A 125 -8.43 -1.58 9.47
CA LEU A 125 -9.09 -0.28 9.45
C LEU A 125 -8.20 0.70 8.69
N VAL A 126 -8.64 1.21 7.54
CA VAL A 126 -7.80 2.07 6.70
C VAL A 126 -8.54 3.33 6.25
N LEU A 127 -7.79 4.42 6.12
CA LEU A 127 -8.16 5.50 5.21
C LEU A 127 -7.64 5.11 3.82
N HIS A 128 -8.53 5.13 2.85
CA HIS A 128 -8.27 4.85 1.44
C HIS A 128 -8.25 6.18 0.69
N ASN A 129 -7.19 6.42 -0.08
CA ASN A 129 -7.05 7.54 -0.98
C ASN A 129 -6.99 7.02 -2.41
N LEU A 130 -8.11 7.13 -3.13
CA LEU A 130 -8.14 6.92 -4.57
C LEU A 130 -7.57 8.17 -5.26
N VAL A 131 -6.53 7.96 -6.06
CA VAL A 131 -5.87 9.00 -6.84
C VAL A 131 -6.38 8.94 -8.27
N VAL A 132 -7.25 9.90 -8.60
CA VAL A 132 -7.74 10.10 -9.97
C VAL A 132 -6.76 11.04 -10.67
N SER A 133 -5.89 10.48 -11.50
CA SER A 133 -4.82 11.21 -12.21
C SER A 133 -5.27 11.78 -13.57
N THR A 134 -6.29 11.18 -14.16
CA THR A 134 -6.87 11.55 -15.46
C THR A 134 -8.25 12.15 -15.27
N GLU A 135 -8.60 13.14 -16.09
CA GLU A 135 -9.96 13.68 -16.18
C GLU A 135 -10.67 13.01 -17.36
N GLY A 136 -11.89 12.52 -17.16
CA GLY A 136 -12.75 12.02 -18.22
C GLY A 136 -14.01 12.88 -18.36
N ASP A 137 -14.64 12.88 -19.54
CA ASP A 137 -15.81 13.72 -19.84
C ASP A 137 -17.01 13.52 -18.90
N ARG A 138 -17.10 12.34 -18.26
CA ARG A 138 -18.15 11.97 -17.30
C ARG A 138 -17.61 11.32 -16.02
N GLY A 139 -16.29 11.37 -15.83
CA GLY A 139 -15.60 10.76 -14.69
C GLY A 139 -15.55 11.67 -13.45
N PRO A 140 -15.06 11.15 -12.30
CA PRO A 140 -14.75 12.00 -11.17
C PRO A 140 -13.68 13.03 -11.55
N ALA A 141 -13.70 14.19 -10.89
CA ALA A 141 -12.64 15.18 -11.05
C ALA A 141 -11.30 14.58 -10.60
N ALA A 142 -10.22 14.94 -11.30
CA ALA A 142 -8.89 14.53 -10.89
C ALA A 142 -8.54 15.11 -9.52
N GLY A 143 -7.85 14.30 -8.71
CA GLY A 143 -7.51 14.65 -7.34
C GLY A 143 -7.51 13.46 -6.39
N PHE A 144 -7.60 13.80 -5.10
CA PHE A 144 -7.62 12.85 -3.98
C PHE A 144 -9.06 12.58 -3.55
N HIS A 145 -9.48 11.33 -3.60
CA HIS A 145 -10.80 10.88 -3.15
C HIS A 145 -10.61 9.98 -1.95
N VAL A 146 -10.87 10.53 -0.76
CA VAL A 146 -10.58 9.86 0.52
C VAL A 146 -11.85 9.25 1.10
N ASP A 147 -11.75 7.97 1.47
CA ASP A 147 -12.80 7.23 2.14
C ASP A 147 -12.24 6.38 3.30
N LYS A 148 -13.11 5.86 4.15
CA LYS A 148 -12.74 4.96 5.22
C LYS A 148 -13.28 3.57 4.93
N LEU A 149 -12.38 2.58 4.89
CA LEU A 149 -12.74 1.19 4.66
C LEU A 149 -12.49 0.34 5.91
N HIS A 150 -13.40 -0.60 6.13
CA HIS A 150 -13.30 -1.55 7.22
C HIS A 150 -13.31 -2.97 6.67
N PHE A 151 -12.18 -3.66 6.86
CA PHE A 151 -12.05 -5.04 6.45
C PHE A 151 -12.20 -5.98 7.64
N GLU A 152 -12.96 -7.03 7.42
CA GLU A 152 -13.06 -8.19 8.31
C GLU A 152 -12.54 -9.46 7.65
N VAL A 153 -12.20 -10.45 8.48
CA VAL A 153 -11.78 -11.76 7.98
C VAL A 153 -13.01 -12.50 7.45
N ALA A 154 -13.00 -12.81 6.16
CA ALA A 154 -14.01 -13.59 5.49
C ALA A 154 -13.69 -15.09 5.55
N THR A 155 -14.74 -15.90 5.68
CA THR A 155 -14.68 -17.36 5.64
C THR A 155 -15.03 -17.93 4.26
N GLU A 156 -15.51 -17.09 3.36
CA GLU A 156 -15.97 -17.48 2.02
C GLU A 156 -15.39 -16.56 0.94
N GLY A 157 -15.12 -17.16 -0.22
CA GLY A 157 -14.48 -16.54 -1.37
C GLY A 157 -13.10 -17.12 -1.64
N ALA A 158 -12.59 -16.89 -2.85
CA ALA A 158 -11.24 -17.26 -3.23
C ALA A 158 -10.59 -16.11 -4.03
N LEU A 159 -9.33 -15.85 -3.72
CA LEU A 159 -8.43 -15.00 -4.50
C LEU A 159 -7.14 -15.78 -4.73
N ASP A 160 -6.75 -15.88 -5.99
CA ASP A 160 -5.48 -16.50 -6.36
C ASP A 160 -4.35 -15.49 -6.19
N ILE A 161 -3.53 -15.70 -5.16
CA ILE A 161 -2.40 -14.83 -4.88
C ILE A 161 -1.24 -15.05 -5.84
N ALA A 162 -1.19 -16.19 -6.56
CA ALA A 162 -0.12 -16.48 -7.51
C ALA A 162 -0.09 -15.44 -8.65
N ALA A 163 -1.24 -14.87 -9.00
CA ALA A 163 -1.32 -13.78 -9.97
C ALA A 163 -0.62 -12.48 -9.52
N ALA A 164 -0.40 -12.30 -8.20
CA ALA A 164 0.39 -11.18 -7.65
C ALA A 164 1.86 -11.53 -7.38
N ALA A 165 2.23 -12.81 -7.46
CA ALA A 165 3.60 -13.28 -7.35
C ALA A 165 4.30 -13.13 -8.71
N VAL A 166 4.44 -11.89 -9.16
CA VAL A 166 5.26 -11.58 -10.34
C VAL A 166 6.67 -11.30 -9.85
N ASP A 167 7.63 -12.06 -10.36
CA ASP A 167 9.05 -11.77 -10.15
C ASP A 167 9.34 -10.35 -10.65
N ARG A 168 10.12 -9.62 -9.86
CA ARG A 168 10.53 -8.26 -10.21
C ARG A 168 11.21 -8.27 -11.57
N ALA A 169 10.78 -7.41 -12.49
CA ALA A 169 11.49 -7.29 -13.75
C ALA A 169 12.68 -6.33 -13.64
N ALA A 170 13.42 -6.23 -14.74
CA ALA A 170 14.47 -5.24 -14.87
C ALA A 170 13.89 -3.82 -14.70
N ALA A 171 14.68 -2.96 -14.04
CA ALA A 171 14.37 -1.55 -13.91
C ALA A 171 14.16 -0.93 -15.31
N ASP A 172 13.07 -0.20 -15.47
CA ASP A 172 12.80 0.60 -16.65
C ASP A 172 13.40 1.99 -16.44
N ALA A 173 14.65 2.17 -16.88
CA ALA A 173 15.37 3.43 -16.76
C ALA A 173 14.70 4.61 -17.48
N SER A 174 13.74 4.36 -18.38
CA SER A 174 13.03 5.41 -19.11
C SER A 174 11.84 6.00 -18.33
N ASN A 175 11.42 5.36 -17.23
CA ASN A 175 10.29 5.84 -16.46
C ASN A 175 10.61 7.21 -15.81
N PRO A 176 9.76 8.24 -16.00
CA PRO A 176 10.05 9.58 -15.53
C PRO A 176 10.01 9.71 -13.99
N LEU A 177 9.43 8.75 -13.27
CA LEU A 177 9.48 8.74 -11.80
C LEU A 177 10.85 8.37 -11.23
N ASN A 178 11.74 7.75 -12.02
CA ASN A 178 13.04 7.32 -11.53
C ASN A 178 13.87 8.51 -11.02
N GLY A 179 14.68 8.26 -9.99
CA GLY A 179 15.65 9.23 -9.48
C GLY A 179 15.33 9.76 -8.08
N ALA A 180 16.01 10.85 -7.73
CA ALA A 180 15.94 11.48 -6.43
C ALA A 180 14.92 12.62 -6.40
N TRP A 181 14.17 12.69 -5.31
CA TRP A 181 13.15 13.71 -5.07
C TRP A 181 13.33 14.29 -3.66
N ALA A 182 13.24 15.60 -3.52
CA ALA A 182 13.33 16.29 -2.25
C ALA A 182 12.02 17.04 -1.95
N CYS A 183 11.51 16.86 -0.74
CA CYS A 183 10.31 17.56 -0.29
C CYS A 183 10.58 19.07 -0.22
N THR A 184 9.63 19.85 -0.71
CA THR A 184 9.71 21.31 -0.70
C THR A 184 9.37 21.91 0.68
N ALA A 185 8.66 21.14 1.52
CA ALA A 185 8.42 21.51 2.90
C ALA A 185 9.71 21.44 3.74
N PRO A 186 9.82 22.28 4.80
CA PRO A 186 10.93 22.22 5.73
C PRO A 186 11.12 20.82 6.31
N GLY A 187 12.38 20.43 6.49
CA GLY A 187 12.76 19.19 7.17
C GLY A 187 13.47 18.15 6.29
N GLY A 188 13.54 18.34 4.97
CA GLY A 188 14.49 17.57 4.16
C GLY A 188 14.14 16.10 3.94
N LEU A 189 12.85 15.76 3.90
CA LEU A 189 12.41 14.43 3.44
C LEU A 189 12.89 14.19 2.00
N ARG A 190 13.37 12.98 1.72
CA ARG A 190 13.82 12.60 0.38
C ARG A 190 13.31 11.23 -0.03
N LEU A 191 13.10 11.06 -1.33
CA LEU A 191 12.78 9.80 -1.98
C LEU A 191 13.86 9.49 -3.01
N GLN A 192 14.28 8.24 -3.09
CA GLN A 192 15.03 7.70 -4.22
C GLN A 192 14.20 6.58 -4.81
N LEU A 193 13.77 6.71 -6.07
CA LEU A 193 12.83 5.78 -6.70
C LEU A 193 13.49 5.03 -7.86
N SER A 194 13.20 3.73 -7.94
CA SER A 194 13.51 2.86 -9.08
C SER A 194 12.24 2.10 -9.48
N ILE A 195 11.85 2.22 -10.74
CA ILE A 195 10.61 1.65 -11.27
C ILE A 195 10.96 0.54 -12.25
N ASP A 196 10.24 -0.58 -12.21
CA ASP A 196 10.38 -1.67 -13.18
C ASP A 196 9.35 -1.58 -14.32
N ALA A 197 9.49 -2.50 -15.29
CA ALA A 197 8.61 -2.57 -16.45
C ALA A 197 7.14 -2.88 -16.14
N GLN A 198 6.81 -3.31 -14.91
CA GLN A 198 5.45 -3.59 -14.45
C GLN A 198 4.92 -2.48 -13.54
N GLY A 199 5.69 -1.42 -13.33
CA GLY A 199 5.30 -0.31 -12.47
C GLY A 199 5.46 -0.60 -10.98
N ASP A 200 6.21 -1.65 -10.60
CA ASP A 200 6.66 -1.78 -9.21
C ASP A 200 7.72 -0.74 -8.89
N ILE A 201 7.63 -0.15 -7.71
CA ILE A 201 8.55 0.87 -7.22
C ILE A 201 9.32 0.34 -6.03
N ASP A 202 10.64 0.30 -6.09
CA ASP A 202 11.49 0.12 -4.91
C ASP A 202 12.39 1.33 -4.76
N GLY A 203 12.82 1.59 -3.54
CA GLY A 203 13.57 2.80 -3.29
C GLY A 203 13.89 3.03 -1.83
N THR A 204 14.40 4.22 -1.52
CA THR A 204 14.66 4.62 -0.14
C THR A 204 13.92 5.89 0.20
N PHE A 205 13.37 5.93 1.41
CA PHE A 205 12.81 7.10 2.05
C PHE A 205 13.79 7.59 3.10
N SER A 206 14.21 8.86 3.04
CA SER A 206 15.00 9.48 4.09
C SER A 206 14.14 10.44 4.90
N ALA A 207 14.03 10.17 6.20
CA ALA A 207 13.29 10.96 7.16
C ALA A 207 14.09 12.19 7.64
N HIS A 208 13.43 13.05 8.42
CA HIS A 208 14.00 14.28 8.97
C HIS A 208 15.23 14.07 9.87
N ASP A 209 15.26 12.94 10.57
CA ASP A 209 16.36 12.54 11.46
C ASP A 209 17.54 11.89 10.69
N GLY A 210 17.44 11.81 9.36
CA GLY A 210 18.41 11.14 8.50
C GLY A 210 18.26 9.62 8.47
N ALA A 211 17.30 9.04 9.20
CA ALA A 211 16.98 7.63 9.09
C ALA A 211 16.54 7.33 7.65
N THR A 212 16.99 6.20 7.13
CA THR A 212 16.66 5.77 5.78
C THR A 212 15.98 4.42 5.84
N ASP A 213 14.74 4.38 5.38
CA ASP A 213 13.91 3.19 5.32
C ASP A 213 13.70 2.77 3.87
N HIS A 214 13.48 1.48 3.67
CA HIS A 214 13.12 0.96 2.36
C HIS A 214 11.66 1.33 2.06
N LEU A 215 11.38 1.72 0.82
CA LEU A 215 10.02 2.00 0.35
C LEU A 215 9.65 1.07 -0.78
N VAL A 216 8.35 0.78 -0.87
CA VAL A 216 7.75 -0.05 -1.91
C VAL A 216 6.52 0.62 -2.48
N GLY A 217 6.16 0.36 -3.73
CA GLY A 217 5.02 1.03 -4.30
C GLY A 217 4.60 0.52 -5.66
N LEU A 218 3.59 1.21 -6.21
CA LEU A 218 3.05 0.97 -7.54
C LEU A 218 2.83 2.30 -8.25
N THR A 219 3.01 2.32 -9.57
CA THR A 219 2.68 3.45 -10.44
C THR A 219 1.92 2.99 -11.68
N ASP A 220 1.15 3.91 -12.27
CA ASP A 220 0.71 3.81 -13.65
C ASP A 220 1.90 4.01 -14.60
N ASN A 221 2.59 2.92 -14.94
CA ASN A 221 3.74 2.98 -15.85
C ASN A 221 3.35 3.13 -17.34
N GLU A 222 2.06 3.19 -17.67
CA GLU A 222 1.59 3.39 -19.05
C GLU A 222 1.30 4.87 -19.36
N ALA A 223 1.04 5.69 -18.33
CA ALA A 223 0.79 7.13 -18.48
C ALA A 223 1.80 7.86 -19.39
N PRO A 224 3.13 7.64 -19.29
CA PRO A 224 4.09 8.31 -20.15
C PRO A 224 3.88 8.01 -21.64
N ALA A 225 3.70 6.73 -21.98
CA ALA A 225 3.50 6.28 -23.35
C ALA A 225 2.13 6.70 -23.91
N ALA A 226 1.11 6.78 -23.04
CA ALA A 226 -0.21 7.32 -23.36
C ALA A 226 -0.23 8.86 -23.47
N GLY A 227 0.89 9.54 -23.20
CA GLY A 227 0.98 10.99 -23.29
C GLY A 227 0.19 11.73 -22.21
N LEU A 228 -0.17 11.07 -21.11
CA LEU A 228 -0.96 11.67 -20.04
C LEU A 228 -0.16 12.73 -19.28
N PRO A 229 -0.78 13.85 -18.86
CA PRO A 229 -0.06 14.92 -18.16
C PRO A 229 0.34 14.54 -16.74
N ARG A 230 -0.35 13.57 -16.14
CA ARG A 230 -0.11 13.07 -14.79
C ARG A 230 0.13 11.57 -14.82
N GLN A 231 1.10 11.12 -14.03
CA GLN A 231 1.36 9.71 -13.80
C GLN A 231 1.07 9.39 -12.34
N ALA A 232 0.11 8.51 -12.08
CA ALA A 232 -0.30 8.18 -10.73
C ALA A 232 0.73 7.29 -10.02
N VAL A 233 0.94 7.49 -8.72
CA VAL A 233 1.97 6.83 -7.91
C VAL A 233 1.52 6.62 -6.47
N THR A 234 1.94 5.49 -5.89
CA THR A 234 1.73 5.10 -4.49
C THR A 234 3.01 4.52 -3.91
N LEU A 235 3.31 4.83 -2.65
CA LEU A 235 4.46 4.36 -1.90
C LEU A 235 4.02 3.97 -0.48
N GLY A 236 4.52 2.86 0.02
CA GLY A 236 4.40 2.37 1.38
C GLY A 236 5.77 2.32 2.04
N ILE A 237 5.87 2.85 3.26
CA ILE A 237 7.09 2.89 4.06
C ILE A 237 6.77 2.39 5.46
N ALA A 238 7.56 1.45 6.00
CA ALA A 238 7.50 1.07 7.41
C ALA A 238 8.69 1.69 8.13
N THR A 239 8.42 2.63 9.06
CA THR A 239 9.45 3.35 9.83
C THR A 239 9.21 3.09 11.32
N GLY A 240 9.98 2.16 11.89
CA GLY A 240 9.81 1.72 13.26
C GLY A 240 8.38 1.21 13.51
N THR A 241 7.62 1.95 14.32
CA THR A 241 6.25 1.60 14.73
C THR A 241 5.14 2.28 13.91
N ARG A 242 5.52 2.97 12.84
CA ARG A 242 4.61 3.67 11.93
C ARG A 242 4.67 3.10 10.53
N ALA A 243 3.55 3.15 9.84
CA ALA A 243 3.47 2.89 8.41
C ALA A 243 2.98 4.16 7.70
N ILE A 244 3.63 4.53 6.62
CA ILE A 244 3.33 5.73 5.85
C ILE A 244 2.89 5.30 4.46
N SER A 245 1.70 5.73 4.04
CA SER A 245 1.25 5.66 2.65
C SER A 245 1.37 7.04 2.02
N LEU A 246 2.23 7.18 1.01
CA LEU A 246 2.30 8.37 0.16
C LEU A 246 1.59 8.04 -1.16
N SER A 247 0.60 8.83 -1.55
CA SER A 247 -0.17 8.54 -2.78
C SER A 247 -0.57 9.80 -3.51
N GLY A 248 -0.37 9.84 -4.82
CA GLY A 248 -0.68 10.99 -5.66
C GLY A 248 -0.13 10.83 -7.06
N TRP A 249 0.44 11.88 -7.64
CA TRP A 249 0.89 11.87 -9.03
C TRP A 249 2.19 12.65 -9.24
N LEU A 250 2.91 12.26 -10.30
CA LEU A 250 3.87 13.12 -10.97
C LEU A 250 3.11 14.05 -11.92
N ASP A 251 3.20 15.35 -11.72
CA ASP A 251 2.89 16.36 -12.74
C ASP A 251 4.07 16.41 -13.72
N ARG A 252 3.87 15.88 -14.93
CA ARG A 252 4.95 15.71 -15.92
C ARG A 252 5.35 17.02 -16.59
N GLU A 253 4.47 18.02 -16.59
CA GLU A 253 4.78 19.34 -17.13
C GLU A 253 5.63 20.14 -16.15
N ARG A 254 5.32 20.03 -14.84
CA ARG A 254 6.03 20.73 -13.78
C ARG A 254 7.23 19.98 -13.21
N ASP A 255 7.39 18.69 -13.55
CA ASP A 255 8.36 17.76 -12.95
C ASP A 255 8.30 17.79 -11.41
N GLU A 256 7.07 17.70 -10.89
CA GLU A 256 6.76 17.79 -9.46
C GLU A 256 5.95 16.57 -9.01
N LEU A 257 6.34 15.94 -7.91
CA LEU A 257 5.49 14.95 -7.24
C LEU A 257 4.55 15.65 -6.26
N VAL A 258 3.26 15.40 -6.41
CA VAL A 258 2.21 15.86 -5.49
C VAL A 258 1.61 14.65 -4.80
N LEU A 259 1.83 14.52 -3.50
CA LEU A 259 1.47 13.32 -2.73
C LEU A 259 0.62 13.69 -1.50
N LEU A 260 -0.34 12.85 -1.17
CA LEU A 260 -0.99 12.82 0.14
C LEU A 260 -0.31 11.76 1.01
N GLU A 261 0.22 12.20 2.15
CA GLU A 261 0.72 11.34 3.22
C GLU A 261 -0.45 10.90 4.11
N LEU A 262 -0.53 9.59 4.35
CA LEU A 262 -1.30 8.96 5.41
C LEU A 262 -0.34 8.28 6.37
N ASN A 263 -0.09 8.91 7.50
CA ASN A 263 0.86 8.46 8.51
C ASN A 263 0.13 7.73 9.63
N SER A 264 0.31 6.42 9.70
CA SER A 264 -0.48 5.54 10.55
C SER A 264 0.35 4.86 11.63
N ALA A 265 -0.23 4.79 12.83
CA ALA A 265 0.35 4.13 13.99
C ALA A 265 -0.65 3.19 14.65
N GLY A 266 -0.12 2.23 15.41
CA GLY A 266 -0.93 1.34 16.24
C GLY A 266 -1.64 2.10 17.36
N THR A 267 -2.95 1.90 17.49
CA THR A 267 -3.75 2.40 18.62
C THR A 267 -4.50 1.28 19.31
N THR A 268 -5.07 1.56 20.48
CA THR A 268 -6.11 0.69 21.04
C THR A 268 -7.40 0.81 20.21
N TYR A 269 -8.35 -0.10 20.44
CA TYR A 269 -9.68 0.02 19.83
C TYR A 269 -10.40 1.31 20.25
N ALA A 270 -10.28 1.75 21.51
CA ALA A 270 -10.92 2.98 21.96
C ALA A 270 -10.36 4.24 21.29
N GLU A 271 -9.08 4.22 20.91
CA GLU A 271 -8.35 5.38 20.37
C GLU A 271 -8.21 5.36 18.84
N ARG A 272 -8.82 4.38 18.16
CA ARG A 272 -8.68 4.16 16.69
C ARG A 272 -9.04 5.35 15.80
N TRP A 273 -9.72 6.36 16.33
CA TRP A 273 -10.01 7.60 15.62
C TRP A 273 -8.76 8.50 15.45
N LEU A 274 -7.69 8.26 16.22
CA LEU A 274 -6.37 8.92 16.11
C LEU A 274 -5.35 8.13 15.26
N GLN A 275 -5.78 7.04 14.62
CA GLN A 275 -4.85 6.08 14.02
C GLN A 275 -4.02 6.63 12.85
N THR A 276 -4.53 7.63 12.13
CA THR A 276 -3.90 8.15 10.89
C THR A 276 -3.95 9.67 10.87
N ARG A 277 -2.80 10.30 10.62
CA ARG A 277 -2.68 11.73 10.28
C ARG A 277 -2.54 11.87 8.76
N ALA A 278 -3.17 12.88 8.20
CA ALA A 278 -3.06 13.20 6.77
C ALA A 278 -2.31 14.52 6.53
N GLU A 279 -1.44 14.57 5.53
CA GLU A 279 -0.67 15.76 5.16
C GLU A 279 -0.37 15.81 3.66
N GLY A 280 -0.52 16.97 3.02
CA GLY A 280 -0.18 17.16 1.61
C GLY A 280 1.29 17.52 1.44
N LEU A 281 2.00 16.81 0.57
CA LEU A 281 3.42 16.97 0.31
C LEU A 281 3.69 17.23 -1.16
N ARG A 282 4.75 18.00 -1.43
CA ARG A 282 5.27 18.28 -2.77
C ARG A 282 6.75 17.99 -2.82
N PHE A 283 7.22 17.34 -3.86
CA PHE A 283 8.64 17.05 -4.06
C PHE A 283 9.11 17.53 -5.43
N ASN A 284 10.31 18.09 -5.45
CA ASN A 284 11.02 18.45 -6.66
C ASN A 284 12.15 17.46 -6.91
N ARG A 285 12.50 17.27 -8.19
CA ARG A 285 13.67 16.48 -8.57
C ARG A 285 14.97 17.10 -8.05
N VAL A 286 15.94 16.25 -7.71
CA VAL A 286 17.30 16.62 -7.28
C VAL A 286 18.32 16.28 -8.36
#